data_AF-A0A7S1SLA7-F1
#
_entry.id   AF-A0A7S1SLA7-F1
#
_cell.length_a   1.000
_cell.length_b   1.000
_cell.length_c   1.000
_cell.angle_alpha   90.00
_cell.angle_beta   90.00
_cell.angle_gamma   90.00
#
_symmetry.space_group_name_H-M   'P 1'
#
loop_
_entity.id
_entity.type
_entity.pdbx_description
1 polymer ?
#
loop_
_entity_poly.entity_id
_entity_poly.type
_entity_poly.pdbx_seq_one_letter_code
_entity_poly.pdbx_strand_id
1 'polypeptide(L)'
;AERRRCTFYLEKKRRHCRFEAKAGYEFCGNHLPAGLAPGKRVPCPGNPNHDVLESELEAHLKRCPDALLAVQRQREPFFKLDINGGEGEDVPLPLTDTERLAIRRAALAMQREQEGMSKLIEKVEAVWEATC
;
A
#
# COMPACT_ATOMS: atom_id res chain seq x y z
N ALA A 1 -38.23 17.62 -5.29
CA ALA A 1 -36.78 17.84 -5.49
C ALA A 1 -36.37 17.18 -6.80
N GLU A 2 -35.71 17.93 -7.68
CA GLU A 2 -35.29 17.42 -8.99
C GLU A 2 -34.23 16.31 -8.82
N ARG A 3 -34.60 15.08 -9.17
CA ARG A 3 -33.70 13.91 -9.13
C ARG A 3 -32.74 13.98 -10.31
N ARG A 4 -31.67 14.77 -10.17
CA ARG A 4 -30.58 14.81 -11.15
C ARG A 4 -29.79 13.49 -11.10
N ARG A 5 -29.45 12.94 -12.26
CA ARG A 5 -28.63 11.73 -12.39
C ARG A 5 -27.15 12.08 -12.43
N CYS A 6 -26.32 11.15 -12.00
CA CYS A 6 -24.88 11.29 -12.06
C CYS A 6 -24.38 11.41 -13.51
N THR A 7 -23.59 12.46 -13.80
CA THR A 7 -23.03 12.75 -15.14
C THR A 7 -21.75 11.96 -15.46
N PHE A 8 -21.28 11.09 -14.57
CA PHE A 8 -20.08 10.28 -14.81
C PHE A 8 -20.32 9.24 -15.92
N TYR A 9 -19.45 9.22 -16.92
CA TYR A 9 -19.54 8.32 -18.07
C TYR A 9 -18.74 7.02 -17.84
N LEU A 10 -19.40 5.87 -17.96
CA LEU A 10 -18.80 4.55 -17.81
C LEU A 10 -18.34 4.03 -19.18
N GLU A 11 -17.08 4.22 -19.54
CA GLU A 11 -16.53 3.85 -20.86
C GLU A 11 -16.82 2.39 -21.24
N LYS A 12 -16.52 1.43 -20.35
CA LYS A 12 -16.76 0.00 -20.57
C LYS A 12 -18.24 -0.34 -20.82
N LYS A 13 -19.17 0.46 -20.29
CA LYS A 13 -20.62 0.23 -20.38
C LYS A 13 -21.33 1.18 -21.35
N ARG A 14 -20.58 2.08 -22.00
CA ARG A 14 -21.04 3.10 -22.96
C ARG A 14 -22.29 3.86 -22.51
N ARG A 15 -22.36 4.24 -21.23
CA ARG A 15 -23.51 4.98 -20.66
C ARG A 15 -23.09 5.82 -19.46
N HIS A 16 -23.91 6.82 -19.13
CA HIS A 16 -23.79 7.54 -17.86
C HIS A 16 -24.22 6.68 -16.68
N CYS A 17 -23.68 6.99 -15.51
CA CYS A 17 -24.06 6.38 -14.25
C CYS A 17 -25.57 6.50 -13.99
N ARG A 18 -26.20 5.40 -13.56
CA ARG A 18 -27.65 5.37 -13.26
C ARG A 18 -28.00 5.93 -11.89
N PHE A 19 -27.02 6.08 -11.00
CA PHE A 19 -27.25 6.55 -9.64
C PHE A 19 -27.64 8.04 -9.62
N GLU A 20 -28.44 8.41 -8.62
CA GLU A 20 -28.83 9.80 -8.36
C GLU A 20 -27.60 10.61 -7.94
N ALA A 21 -27.50 11.83 -8.46
CA ALA A 21 -26.48 12.78 -8.06
C ALA A 21 -26.74 13.23 -6.62
N LYS A 22 -25.66 13.49 -5.88
CA LYS A 22 -25.77 14.03 -4.52
C LYS A 22 -26.31 15.46 -4.59
N ALA A 23 -27.12 15.86 -3.62
CA ALA A 23 -27.65 17.22 -3.56
C ALA A 23 -26.51 18.25 -3.63
N GLY A 24 -26.59 19.18 -4.58
CA GLY A 24 -25.56 20.20 -4.83
C GLY A 24 -24.41 19.78 -5.73
N TYR A 25 -24.35 18.52 -6.18
CA TYR A 25 -23.29 17.99 -7.05
C TYR A 25 -23.85 17.37 -8.33
N GLU A 26 -22.99 17.20 -9.34
CA GLU A 26 -23.34 16.54 -10.60
C GLU A 26 -23.10 15.01 -10.57
N PHE A 27 -22.45 14.52 -9.52
CA PHE A 27 -22.04 13.12 -9.39
C PHE A 27 -22.74 12.42 -8.23
N CYS A 28 -22.90 11.09 -8.33
CA CYS A 28 -23.35 10.26 -7.21
C CYS A 28 -22.23 10.09 -6.18
N GLY A 29 -22.54 9.62 -4.97
CA GLY A 29 -21.55 9.43 -3.90
C GLY A 29 -20.36 8.50 -4.23
N ASN A 30 -20.49 7.65 -5.26
CA ASN A 30 -19.42 6.75 -5.71
C ASN A 30 -18.52 7.36 -6.79
N HIS A 31 -19.01 8.34 -7.56
CA HIS A 31 -18.25 9.03 -8.61
C HIS A 31 -17.96 10.49 -8.25
N LEU A 32 -18.21 10.88 -6.99
CA LEU A 32 -17.88 12.20 -6.51
C LEU A 32 -16.36 12.30 -6.34
N PRO A 33 -15.68 13.26 -6.99
CA PRO A 33 -14.23 13.38 -6.90
C PRO A 33 -13.76 13.56 -5.45
N ALA A 34 -12.61 12.99 -5.10
CA ALA A 34 -12.10 12.96 -3.71
C ALA A 34 -11.92 14.35 -3.07
N GLY A 35 -11.76 15.42 -3.86
CA GLY A 35 -11.68 16.81 -3.35
C GLY A 35 -13.02 17.54 -3.20
N LEU A 36 -14.10 16.99 -3.75
CA LEU A 36 -15.46 17.54 -3.68
C LEU A 36 -16.38 16.69 -2.78
N ALA A 37 -15.98 15.46 -2.49
CA ALA A 37 -16.68 14.58 -1.58
C ALA A 37 -16.57 15.11 -0.14
N PRO A 38 -17.70 15.22 0.59
CA PRO A 38 -17.63 15.60 1.98
C PRO A 38 -17.01 14.46 2.78
N GLY A 39 -15.82 14.70 3.33
CA GLY A 39 -15.14 13.82 4.27
C GLY A 39 -14.05 12.95 3.65
N LYS A 40 -13.08 12.63 4.49
CA LYS A 40 -11.98 11.70 4.18
C LYS A 40 -12.55 10.29 4.02
N ARG A 41 -12.18 9.61 2.93
CA ARG A 41 -12.42 8.18 2.76
C ARG A 41 -11.26 7.39 3.36
N VAL A 42 -11.59 6.32 4.07
CA VAL A 42 -10.63 5.42 4.71
C VAL A 42 -10.94 3.97 4.26
N PRO A 43 -9.92 3.12 4.08
CA PRO A 43 -10.13 1.72 3.76
C PRO A 43 -10.84 1.01 4.90
N CYS A 44 -11.69 0.04 4.60
CA CYS A 44 -12.37 -0.73 5.62
C CYS A 44 -11.38 -1.59 6.43
N PRO A 45 -11.43 -1.58 7.77
CA PRO A 45 -10.56 -2.39 8.62
C PRO A 45 -10.68 -3.91 8.40
N GLY A 46 -11.86 -4.39 7.99
CA GLY A 46 -12.09 -5.82 7.72
C GLY A 46 -11.67 -6.26 6.33
N ASN A 47 -11.57 -5.33 5.37
CA ASN A 47 -11.19 -5.61 3.98
C ASN A 47 -10.71 -4.31 3.30
N PRO A 48 -9.41 -4.17 2.98
CA PRO A 48 -8.89 -2.96 2.33
C PRO A 48 -9.30 -2.80 0.86
N ASN A 49 -10.06 -3.75 0.28
CA ASN A 49 -10.54 -3.64 -1.11
C ASN A 49 -11.69 -2.63 -1.29
N HIS A 50 -12.22 -2.05 -0.21
CA HIS A 50 -13.22 -0.99 -0.29
C HIS A 50 -13.01 0.12 0.71
N ASP A 51 -13.44 1.32 0.32
CA ASP A 51 -13.33 2.53 1.11
C ASP A 51 -14.69 3.00 1.64
N VAL A 52 -14.67 3.59 2.82
CA VAL A 52 -15.84 4.13 3.52
C VAL A 52 -15.54 5.56 3.95
N LEU A 53 -16.58 6.39 4.08
CA LEU A 53 -16.41 7.70 4.70
C LEU A 53 -16.01 7.52 6.17
N GLU A 54 -14.99 8.25 6.61
CA GLU A 54 -14.49 8.20 8.00
C GLU A 54 -15.62 8.45 9.01
N SER A 55 -16.54 9.38 8.70
CA SER A 55 -17.72 9.68 9.52
C SER A 55 -18.74 8.54 9.61
N GLU A 56 -18.76 7.63 8.64
CA GLU A 56 -19.72 6.52 8.56
C GLU A 56 -19.09 5.16 8.93
N LEU A 57 -17.79 5.14 9.27
CA LEU A 57 -17.04 3.92 9.50
C LEU A 57 -17.67 3.04 10.59
N GLU A 58 -18.10 3.64 11.70
CA GLU A 58 -18.71 2.91 12.80
C GLU A 58 -20.05 2.24 12.40
N ALA A 59 -20.87 2.95 11.62
CA ALA A 59 -22.13 2.42 11.11
C ALA A 59 -21.93 1.39 9.99
N HIS A 60 -20.83 1.48 9.26
CA HIS A 60 -20.41 0.51 8.26
C HIS A 60 -19.98 -0.81 8.92
N LEU A 61 -19.12 -0.77 9.93
CA LEU A 61 -18.61 -1.97 10.60
C LEU A 61 -19.72 -2.87 11.16
N LYS A 62 -20.85 -2.28 11.59
CA LYS A 62 -22.03 -3.01 12.07
C LYS A 62 -22.75 -3.82 10.97
N ARG A 63 -22.54 -3.52 9.68
CA ARG A 63 -23.24 -4.12 8.54
C ARG A 63 -22.32 -4.71 7.48
N CYS A 64 -21.02 -4.43 7.56
CA CYS A 64 -20.04 -4.90 6.60
C CYS A 64 -19.94 -6.43 6.62
N PRO A 65 -20.24 -7.13 5.52
CA PRO A 65 -20.16 -8.59 5.47
C PRO A 65 -18.76 -9.12 5.82
N ASP A 66 -17.71 -8.46 5.33
CA ASP A 66 -16.32 -8.87 5.58
C ASP A 66 -15.93 -8.73 7.05
N ALA A 67 -16.30 -7.60 7.68
CA ALA A 67 -16.03 -7.36 9.09
C ALA A 67 -16.82 -8.35 9.98
N LEU A 68 -18.09 -8.59 9.65
CA LEU A 68 -18.93 -9.56 10.36
C LEU A 68 -18.38 -10.99 10.19
N LEU A 69 -17.96 -11.36 8.99
CA LEU A 69 -17.37 -12.67 8.72
C LEU A 69 -16.04 -12.86 9.45
N ALA A 70 -15.22 -11.81 9.56
CA ALA A 70 -14.00 -11.84 10.37
C ALA A 70 -14.32 -12.12 11.85
N VAL A 71 -15.32 -11.43 12.42
CA VAL A 71 -15.78 -11.67 13.80
C VAL A 71 -16.35 -13.08 13.97
N GLN A 72 -17.14 -13.56 13.00
CA GLN A 72 -17.70 -14.92 13.03
C GLN A 72 -16.60 -15.98 13.00
N ARG A 73 -15.64 -15.88 12.07
CA ARG A 73 -14.49 -16.79 12.00
C ARG A 73 -13.75 -16.85 13.33
N GLN A 74 -13.53 -15.71 13.97
CA GLN A 74 -12.84 -15.66 15.27
C GLN A 74 -13.59 -16.36 16.41
N ARG A 75 -14.92 -16.55 16.29
CA ARG A 75 -15.73 -17.24 17.30
C ARG A 75 -15.77 -18.76 17.11
N GLU A 76 -15.32 -19.25 15.97
CA GLU A 76 -15.34 -20.68 15.70
C GLU A 76 -14.34 -21.41 16.62
N PRO A 77 -14.71 -22.57 17.20
CA PRO A 77 -13.86 -23.28 18.17
C PRO A 77 -12.55 -23.80 17.56
N PHE A 78 -12.50 -23.91 16.24
CA PHE A 78 -11.33 -24.34 15.48
C PHE A 78 -10.51 -23.17 14.91
N PHE A 79 -10.91 -21.93 15.14
CA PHE A 79 -10.13 -20.77 14.71
C PHE A 79 -9.02 -20.46 15.71
N LYS A 80 -7.79 -20.39 15.21
CA LYS A 80 -6.64 -19.86 15.93
C LYS A 80 -5.94 -18.86 15.03
N LEU A 81 -5.89 -17.60 15.48
CA LEU A 81 -5.19 -16.55 14.76
C LEU A 81 -3.72 -16.95 14.57
N ASP A 82 -3.21 -16.77 13.36
CA ASP A 82 -1.83 -17.03 12.96
C ASP A 82 -1.33 -18.47 13.20
N ILE A 83 -2.22 -19.48 13.20
CA ILE A 83 -1.82 -20.89 13.35
C ILE A 83 -0.81 -21.37 12.29
N ASN A 84 -0.83 -20.76 11.10
CA ASN A 84 0.10 -21.01 9.99
C ASN A 84 1.06 -19.84 9.75
N GLY A 85 1.13 -18.87 10.67
CA GLY A 85 1.95 -17.66 10.51
C GLY A 85 3.47 -17.92 10.56
N GLY A 86 3.88 -19.10 11.05
CA GLY A 86 5.27 -19.41 11.36
C GLY A 86 5.75 -18.69 12.62
N GLU A 87 6.94 -19.05 13.10
CA GLU A 87 7.70 -18.13 13.94
C GLU A 87 8.05 -16.96 13.04
N GLY A 88 7.51 -15.78 13.32
CA GLY A 88 7.86 -14.60 12.55
C GLY A 88 9.38 -14.47 12.61
N GLU A 89 10.07 -14.73 11.50
CA GLU A 89 11.27 -13.97 11.25
C GLU A 89 10.80 -12.52 11.35
N ASP A 90 11.51 -11.69 12.11
CA ASP A 90 11.36 -10.25 12.04
C ASP A 90 11.62 -9.87 10.58
N VAL A 91 10.61 -9.98 9.72
CA VAL A 91 10.65 -9.46 8.36
C VAL A 91 10.82 -7.98 8.62
N PRO A 92 12.00 -7.40 8.36
CA PRO A 92 12.20 -6.01 8.66
C PRO A 92 11.09 -5.27 7.92
N LEU A 93 10.31 -4.47 8.67
CA LEU A 93 9.35 -3.54 8.11
C LEU A 93 9.98 -2.95 6.84
N PRO A 94 9.22 -2.80 5.73
CA PRO A 94 9.79 -2.35 4.47
C PRO A 94 10.64 -1.13 4.74
N LEU A 95 11.96 -1.29 4.53
CA LEU A 95 12.97 -0.34 4.99
C LEU A 95 12.51 1.07 4.66
N THR A 96 12.62 2.01 5.60
CA THR A 96 12.37 3.41 5.30
C THR A 96 13.33 3.88 4.19
N ASP A 97 12.96 4.94 3.47
CA ASP A 97 13.83 5.47 2.41
C ASP A 97 15.21 5.89 2.94
N THR A 98 15.27 6.31 4.20
CA THR A 98 16.52 6.63 4.90
C THR A 98 17.39 5.40 5.13
N GLU A 99 16.80 4.26 5.50
CA GLU A 99 17.53 3.00 5.69
C GLU A 99 18.03 2.44 4.36
N ARG A 100 17.21 2.51 3.30
CA ARG A 100 17.65 2.15 1.93
C ARG A 100 18.83 3.00 1.46
N LEU A 101 18.80 4.31 1.73
CA LEU A 101 19.87 5.23 1.34
C LEU A 101 21.17 4.95 2.12
N ALA A 102 21.06 4.60 3.40
CA ALA A 102 22.21 4.25 4.24
C ALA A 102 22.91 2.99 3.74
N ILE A 103 22.15 1.93 3.43
CA ILE A 103 22.68 0.69 2.86
C ILE A 103 23.38 0.95 1.51
N ARG A 104 22.75 1.74 0.63
CA ARG A 104 23.34 2.08 -0.67
C ARG A 104 24.65 2.87 -0.52
N ARG A 105 24.74 3.78 0.45
CA ARG A 105 25.98 4.52 0.74
C ARG A 105 27.07 3.61 1.27
N ALA A 106 26.74 2.69 2.18
CA ALA A 106 27.69 1.71 2.70
C ALA A 106 28.24 0.80 1.59
N ALA A 107 27.38 0.31 0.70
CA ALA A 107 27.81 -0.51 -0.44
C ALA A 107 28.77 0.22 -1.39
N LEU A 108 28.51 1.50 -1.68
CA LEU A 108 29.40 2.33 -2.51
C LEU A 108 30.74 2.60 -1.81
N ALA A 109 30.76 2.77 -0.48
CA ALA A 109 31.99 2.94 0.27
C ALA A 109 32.86 1.67 0.21
N MET A 110 32.25 0.49 0.41
CA MET A 110 32.93 -0.80 0.31
C MET A 110 33.50 -1.05 -1.10
N GLN A 111 32.76 -0.69 -2.16
CA GLN A 111 33.28 -0.79 -3.53
C GLN A 111 34.52 0.10 -3.75
N ARG A 112 34.53 1.33 -3.22
CA ARG A 112 35.69 2.22 -3.35
C ARG A 112 36.92 1.70 -2.61
N GLU A 113 36.72 1.08 -1.44
CA GLU A 113 37.82 0.41 -0.71
C GLU A 113 38.35 -0.79 -1.48
N GLN A 114 37.46 -1.62 -2.04
CA GLN A 114 37.84 -2.77 -2.85
C GLN A 114 38.61 -2.36 -4.12
N GLU A 115 38.17 -1.31 -4.81
CA GLU A 115 38.90 -0.74 -5.96
C GLU A 115 40.28 -0.20 -5.56
N GLY A 116 40.38 0.45 -4.40
CA GLY A 116 41.65 0.94 -3.86
C GLY A 116 42.62 -0.21 -3.57
N MET A 117 42.12 -1.29 -2.99
CA MET A 117 42.90 -2.49 -2.71
C MET A 117 43.32 -3.22 -3.99
N SER A 118 42.44 -3.33 -4.99
CA SER A 118 42.77 -3.92 -6.30
C SER A 118 43.91 -3.17 -6.99
N LYS A 119 43.87 -1.84 -7.01
CA LYS A 119 44.93 -1.01 -7.60
C LYS A 119 46.26 -1.13 -6.87
N LEU A 120 46.22 -1.42 -5.57
CA LEU A 120 47.43 -1.65 -4.79
C LEU A 120 48.05 -3.01 -5.15
N ILE A 121 47.23 -4.05 -5.32
CA ILE A 121 47.65 -5.38 -5.76
C ILE A 121 48.30 -5.29 -7.15
N GLU A 122 47.65 -4.64 -8.11
CA GLU A 122 48.20 -4.45 -9.47
C GLU A 122 49.57 -3.75 -9.46
N LYS A 123 49.76 -2.76 -8.57
CA LYS A 123 51.05 -2.09 -8.43
C LYS A 123 52.14 -2.99 -7.86
N VAL A 124 51.79 -3.83 -6.88
CA VAL A 124 52.74 -4.78 -6.28
C VAL A 124 53.16 -5.83 -7.30
N GLU A 125 52.22 -6.36 -8.08
CA GLU A 125 52.48 -7.31 -9.16
C GLU A 125 53.38 -6.71 -10.24
N ALA A 126 53.10 -5.48 -10.69
CA ALA A 126 53.92 -4.81 -11.69
C ALA A 126 55.36 -4.55 -11.22
N VAL A 127 55.57 -4.22 -9.93
CA VAL A 127 56.91 -4.06 -9.37
C VAL A 127 57.64 -5.40 -9.28
N TRP A 128 56.94 -6.46 -8.89
CA TRP A 128 57.50 -7.82 -8.83
C TRP A 128 57.96 -8.28 -10.22
N GLU A 129 57.13 -8.14 -11.25
CA GLU A 129 57.48 -8.48 -12.64
C GLU A 129 58.65 -7.65 -13.20
N ALA A 130 58.83 -6.42 -12.72
CA ALA A 130 59.95 -5.57 -13.15
C ALA A 130 61.27 -5.88 -12.43
N THR A 131 61.24 -6.62 -11.32
CA THR A 131 62.41 -6.88 -10.46
C THR A 131 62.86 -8.34 -10.43
N CYS A 132 61.97 -9.29 -10.75
CA CYS A 132 62.28 -10.72 -10.92
C CYS A 132 62.36 -11.09 -12.40
#